data_AF-A0A3M1LMQ2-F1
#
_entry.id   AF-A0A3M1LMQ2-F1
#
_cell.length_a   1.000
_cell.length_b   1.000
_cell.length_c   1.000
_cell.angle_alpha   90.00
_cell.angle_beta   90.00
_cell.angle_gamma   90.00
#
_symmetry.space_group_name_H-M   'P 1'
#
loop_
_entity.id
_entity.type
_entity.pdbx_description
1 polymer ?
#
loop_
_entity_poly.entity_id
_entity_poly.type
_entity_poly.pdbx_seq_one_letter_code
_entity_poly.pdbx_strand_id
1 'polypeptide(L)'
;DRLFGLGRLALKLMSTNVQLKMGLISMAHGFKTLYKEAGIEVEHQVEEHEDHFLYSIVHCPCCAGMEADRPICGMWLGALHEGGLYITGGKVFEYREVACRALGDPACVFWISKTPVSG
;
A
#
# COMPACT_ATOMS: atom_id res chain seq x y z
N ASP A 1 4.19 -16.43 -21.38
CA ASP A 1 5.12 -15.37 -21.85
C ASP A 1 4.49 -14.21 -22.62
N ARG A 2 3.59 -14.43 -23.61
CA ARG A 2 2.91 -13.30 -24.31
C ARG A 2 1.94 -12.49 -23.43
N LEU A 3 1.29 -13.16 -22.48
CA LEU A 3 0.31 -12.54 -21.57
C LEU A 3 0.95 -11.51 -20.64
N PHE A 4 2.12 -11.83 -20.06
CA PHE A 4 2.89 -10.91 -19.24
C PHE A 4 3.39 -9.69 -20.02
N GLY A 5 3.82 -9.89 -21.28
CA GLY A 5 4.24 -8.81 -22.18
C GLY A 5 3.12 -7.83 -22.52
N LEU A 6 1.92 -8.33 -22.85
CA LEU A 6 0.74 -7.49 -23.11
C LEU A 6 0.25 -6.76 -21.85
N GLY A 7 0.26 -7.44 -20.70
CA GLY A 7 -0.11 -6.83 -19.40
C GLY A 7 0.78 -5.65 -19.04
N ARG A 8 2.10 -5.77 -19.26
CA ARG A 8 3.04 -4.67 -19.03
C ARG A 8 2.87 -3.50 -19.99
N LEU A 9 2.52 -3.77 -21.26
CA LEU A 9 2.24 -2.71 -22.24
C LEU A 9 0.96 -1.94 -21.86
N ALA A 10 -0.11 -2.65 -21.49
CA ALA A 10 -1.35 -2.04 -21.06
C ALA A 10 -1.15 -1.15 -19.83
N LEU A 11 -0.36 -1.60 -18.83
CA LEU A 11 -0.04 -0.80 -17.64
C LEU A 11 0.64 0.53 -18.02
N LYS A 12 1.59 0.51 -18.96
CA LYS A 12 2.28 1.73 -19.42
C LYS A 12 1.36 2.75 -20.08
N LEU A 13 0.23 2.32 -20.64
CA LEU A 13 -0.76 3.20 -21.28
C LEU A 13 -1.71 3.85 -20.28
N MET A 14 -1.80 3.33 -19.05
CA MET A 14 -2.67 3.88 -18.01
C MET A 14 -2.09 5.16 -17.40
N SER A 15 -2.96 6.03 -16.89
CA SER A 15 -2.51 7.14 -16.05
C SER A 15 -1.80 6.60 -14.80
N THR A 16 -0.88 7.40 -14.28
CA THR A 16 -0.06 7.01 -13.12
C THR A 16 -0.91 6.68 -11.89
N ASN A 17 -2.00 7.43 -11.66
CA ASN A 17 -2.91 7.19 -10.54
C ASN A 17 -3.65 5.87 -10.68
N VAL A 18 -4.02 5.46 -11.90
CA VAL A 18 -4.63 4.17 -12.15
C VAL A 18 -3.63 3.04 -11.89
N GLN A 19 -2.37 3.18 -12.35
CA GLN A 19 -1.32 2.20 -12.06
C GLN A 19 -1.11 2.04 -10.54
N LEU A 20 -1.04 3.16 -9.82
CA LEU A 20 -0.87 3.18 -8.37
C LEU A 20 -2.06 2.53 -7.65
N LYS A 21 -3.30 2.91 -7.99
CA LYS A 21 -4.52 2.30 -7.43
C LYS A 21 -4.55 0.78 -7.62
N MET A 22 -4.28 0.32 -8.85
CA MET A 22 -4.26 -1.10 -9.17
C MET A 22 -3.14 -1.83 -8.41
N GLY A 23 -1.98 -1.19 -8.25
CA GLY A 23 -0.90 -1.68 -7.39
C GLY A 23 -1.34 -1.86 -5.94
N LEU A 24 -1.97 -0.84 -5.33
CA LEU A 24 -2.47 -0.89 -3.96
C LEU A 24 -3.50 -2.02 -3.76
N ILE A 25 -4.48 -2.14 -4.66
CA ILE A 25 -5.48 -3.22 -4.62
C ILE A 25 -4.82 -4.59 -4.78
N SER A 26 -3.85 -4.72 -5.69
CA SER A 26 -3.13 -5.98 -5.91
C SER A 26 -2.30 -6.36 -4.68
N MET A 27 -1.65 -5.40 -4.03
CA MET A 27 -0.93 -5.62 -2.78
C MET A 27 -1.86 -6.05 -1.66
N ALA A 28 -3.03 -5.40 -1.49
CA ALA A 28 -4.04 -5.80 -0.51
C ALA A 28 -4.45 -7.26 -0.66
N HIS A 29 -4.73 -7.71 -1.89
CA HIS A 29 -5.05 -9.11 -2.17
C HIS A 29 -3.85 -10.05 -2.00
N GLY A 30 -2.66 -9.64 -2.45
CA GLY A 30 -1.43 -10.42 -2.36
C GLY A 30 -1.05 -10.71 -0.91
N PHE A 31 -0.98 -9.67 -0.07
CA PHE A 31 -0.69 -9.83 1.35
C PHE A 31 -1.75 -10.63 2.09
N LYS A 32 -3.05 -10.40 1.81
CA LYS A 32 -4.12 -11.24 2.36
C LYS A 32 -3.90 -12.73 2.07
N THR A 33 -3.44 -13.06 0.86
CA THR A 33 -3.18 -14.44 0.46
C THR A 33 -1.93 -15.00 1.15
N LEU A 34 -0.82 -14.26 1.11
CA LEU A 34 0.45 -14.66 1.71
C LEU A 34 0.34 -14.87 3.23
N TYR A 35 -0.32 -13.96 3.94
CA TYR A 35 -0.52 -14.10 5.39
C TYR A 35 -1.50 -15.23 5.73
N LYS A 36 -2.54 -15.45 4.92
CA LYS A 36 -3.45 -16.57 5.10
C LYS A 36 -2.72 -17.92 5.02
N GLU A 37 -1.75 -18.07 4.12
CA GLU A 37 -0.90 -19.27 4.03
C GLU A 37 -0.05 -19.48 5.29
N ALA A 38 0.34 -18.39 5.96
CA ALA A 38 1.03 -18.40 7.25
C ALA A 38 0.08 -18.53 8.46
N GLY A 39 -1.23 -18.70 8.25
CA GLY A 39 -2.23 -18.79 9.32
C GLY A 39 -2.53 -17.46 10.03
N ILE A 40 -2.20 -16.34 9.40
CA ILE A 40 -2.41 -14.98 9.92
C ILE A 40 -3.53 -14.32 9.12
N GLU A 41 -4.58 -13.87 9.80
CA GLU A 41 -5.62 -13.07 9.17
C GLU A 41 -5.22 -11.60 9.15
N VAL A 42 -5.17 -11.04 7.94
CA VAL A 42 -4.96 -9.61 7.70
C VAL A 42 -6.07 -9.09 6.81
N GLU A 43 -6.58 -7.92 7.17
CA GLU A 43 -7.59 -7.21 6.40
C GLU A 43 -7.02 -5.88 5.93
N HIS A 44 -7.02 -5.71 4.61
CA HIS A 44 -6.53 -4.53 3.91
C HIS A 44 -7.69 -3.85 3.20
N GLN A 45 -7.74 -2.52 3.25
CA GLN A 45 -8.74 -1.71 2.56
C GLN A 45 -8.04 -0.59 1.80
N VAL A 46 -8.57 -0.23 0.63
CA VAL A 46 -8.04 0.85 -0.21
C VAL A 46 -9.18 1.81 -0.50
N GLU A 47 -9.04 3.04 -0.03
CA GLU A 47 -9.97 4.13 -0.29
C GLU A 47 -9.31 5.14 -1.23
N GLU A 48 -10.11 5.67 -2.16
CA GLU A 48 -9.67 6.67 -3.12
C GLU A 48 -10.36 8.00 -2.82
N HIS A 49 -9.55 9.03 -2.56
CA HIS A 49 -10.00 10.42 -2.44
C HIS A 49 -9.56 11.22 -3.66
N GLU A 50 -9.86 12.51 -3.72
CA GLU A 50 -9.54 13.36 -4.87
C GLU A 50 -8.02 13.42 -5.13
N ASP A 51 -7.24 13.70 -4.08
CA ASP A 51 -5.80 14.01 -4.13
C ASP A 51 -4.91 12.90 -3.53
N HIS A 52 -5.49 11.88 -2.91
CA HIS A 52 -4.75 10.80 -2.25
C HIS A 52 -5.47 9.46 -2.25
N PHE A 53 -4.75 8.42 -1.83
CA PHE A 53 -5.31 7.14 -1.41
C PHE A 53 -5.10 6.95 0.09
N LEU A 54 -6.03 6.25 0.74
CA LEU A 54 -5.81 5.66 2.06
C LEU A 54 -5.70 4.16 1.90
N TYR A 55 -4.62 3.60 2.44
CA TYR A 55 -4.42 2.17 2.55
C TYR A 55 -4.52 1.79 4.03
N SER A 56 -5.54 1.04 4.41
CA SER A 56 -5.82 0.70 5.80
C SER A 56 -5.55 -0.78 6.07
N ILE A 57 -4.97 -1.08 7.22
CA ILE A 57 -4.70 -2.45 7.71
C ILE A 57 -5.36 -2.60 9.07
N VAL A 58 -6.54 -3.22 9.09
CA VAL A 58 -7.39 -3.32 10.29
C VAL A 58 -6.71 -4.19 11.34
N HIS A 59 -6.12 -5.31 10.93
CA HIS A 59 -5.39 -6.23 11.81
C HIS A 59 -3.92 -6.29 11.39
N CYS A 60 -3.17 -5.23 11.71
CA CYS A 60 -1.75 -5.16 11.36
C CYS A 60 -0.92 -6.16 12.19
N PRO A 61 -0.26 -7.15 11.57
CA PRO A 61 0.55 -8.12 12.30
C PRO A 61 1.87 -7.50 12.80
N CYS A 62 2.32 -6.41 12.18
CA CYS A 62 3.60 -5.79 12.50
C CYS A 62 3.61 -5.00 13.80
N CYS A 63 2.45 -4.49 14.22
CA CYS A 63 2.32 -3.71 15.45
C CYS A 63 1.33 -4.33 16.46
N ALA A 64 0.90 -5.57 16.22
CA ALA A 64 -0.05 -6.27 17.06
C ALA A 64 0.47 -6.39 18.50
N GLY A 65 -0.32 -5.90 19.47
CA GLY A 65 0.02 -5.96 20.89
C GLY A 65 1.17 -5.04 21.32
N MET A 66 1.64 -4.15 20.44
CA MET A 66 2.63 -3.14 20.79
C MET A 66 1.97 -1.82 21.19
N GLU A 67 2.64 -1.07 22.06
CA GLU A 67 2.33 0.32 22.40
C GLU A 67 3.53 1.19 22.01
N ALA A 68 3.26 2.38 21.49
CA ALA A 68 4.27 3.33 21.07
C ALA A 68 3.80 4.78 21.25
N ASP A 69 4.73 5.72 21.15
CA ASP A 69 4.49 7.17 21.18
C ASP A 69 4.47 7.81 19.78
N ARG A 70 4.75 7.01 18.75
CA ARG A 70 4.73 7.39 17.33
C ARG A 70 4.35 6.20 16.44
N PRO A 71 3.96 6.42 15.18
CA PRO A 71 3.72 5.32 14.23
C PRO A 71 4.99 4.46 14.04
N ILE A 72 4.81 3.13 13.97
CA ILE A 72 5.91 2.15 13.95
C ILE A 72 5.86 1.15 12.79
N CYS A 73 4.89 1.23 11.88
CA CYS A 73 4.72 0.25 10.80
C CYS A 73 5.64 0.54 9.59
N GLY A 74 6.92 0.76 9.84
CA GLY A 74 7.91 1.06 8.81
C GLY A 74 8.05 -0.03 7.73
N MET A 75 7.80 -1.30 8.09
CA MET A 75 7.78 -2.41 7.12
C MET A 75 6.69 -2.21 6.06
N TRP A 76 5.47 -1.83 6.48
CA TRP A 76 4.36 -1.57 5.57
C TRP A 76 4.59 -0.32 4.73
N LEU A 77 5.11 0.74 5.34
CA LEU A 77 5.46 1.96 4.63
C LEU A 77 6.50 1.69 3.52
N GLY A 78 7.54 0.91 3.83
CA GLY A 78 8.55 0.51 2.85
C GLY A 78 7.98 -0.38 1.74
N ALA A 79 7.12 -1.34 2.08
CA ALA A 79 6.47 -2.20 1.08
C ALA A 79 5.59 -1.38 0.10
N LEU A 80 4.80 -0.43 0.61
CA LEU A 80 3.97 0.45 -0.21
C LEU A 80 4.81 1.36 -1.12
N HIS A 81 5.93 1.88 -0.59
CA HIS A 81 6.88 2.70 -1.34
C HIS A 81 7.49 1.91 -2.52
N GLU A 82 8.07 0.74 -2.25
CA GLU A 82 8.69 -0.10 -3.28
C GLU A 82 7.67 -0.64 -4.29
N GLY A 83 6.47 -1.00 -3.83
CA GLY A 83 5.38 -1.40 -4.72
C GLY A 83 4.96 -0.29 -5.67
N GLY A 84 4.86 0.95 -5.17
CA GLY A 84 4.57 2.14 -5.95
C GLY A 84 5.64 2.44 -6.99
N LEU A 85 6.92 2.43 -6.58
CA LEU A 85 8.07 2.56 -7.47
C LEU A 85 8.02 1.54 -8.61
N TYR A 86 7.80 0.26 -8.27
CA TYR A 86 7.76 -0.82 -9.25
C TYR A 86 6.61 -0.64 -10.26
N ILE A 87 5.39 -0.43 -9.78
CA ILE A 87 4.20 -0.44 -10.66
C ILE A 87 4.11 0.80 -11.53
N THR A 88 4.62 1.94 -11.06
CA THR A 88 4.54 3.22 -11.79
C THR A 88 5.73 3.50 -12.70
N GLY A 89 6.69 2.56 -12.76
CA GLY A 89 7.91 2.70 -13.56
C GLY A 89 8.91 3.69 -12.99
N GLY A 90 9.02 3.77 -11.66
CA GLY A 90 10.01 4.57 -10.94
C GLY A 90 9.53 5.94 -10.47
N LYS A 91 8.22 6.24 -10.52
CA LYS A 91 7.70 7.49 -9.96
C LYS A 91 7.62 7.37 -8.44
N VAL A 92 8.03 8.43 -7.77
CA VAL A 92 8.04 8.52 -6.31
C VAL A 92 6.82 9.32 -5.87
N PHE A 93 6.17 8.89 -4.80
CA PHE A 93 5.05 9.59 -4.18
C PHE A 93 5.38 9.85 -2.71
N GLU A 94 4.65 10.75 -2.08
CA GLU A 94 4.69 10.86 -0.62
C GLU A 94 3.84 9.75 0.01
N TYR A 95 4.41 9.08 1.00
CA TYR A 95 3.77 8.05 1.81
C TYR A 95 3.91 8.44 3.28
N ARG A 96 2.82 8.35 4.05
CA ARG A 96 2.83 8.60 5.50
C ARG A 96 1.95 7.60 6.21
N GLU A 97 2.43 7.04 7.33
CA GLU A 97 1.54 6.38 8.29
C GLU A 97 0.86 7.48 9.12
N VAL A 98 -0.45 7.61 8.99
CA VAL A 98 -1.25 8.68 9.61
C VAL A 98 -2.09 8.20 10.79
N ALA A 99 -2.26 6.89 10.94
CA ALA A 99 -2.85 6.24 12.11
C ALA A 99 -2.14 4.90 12.34
N CYS A 100 -2.00 4.47 13.59
CA CYS A 100 -1.31 3.25 13.96
C CYS A 100 -1.96 2.56 15.16
N ARG A 101 -2.18 1.25 15.08
CA ARG A 101 -2.76 0.50 16.21
C ARG A 101 -1.89 0.56 17.47
N ALA A 102 -0.58 0.71 17.33
CA ALA A 102 0.31 0.87 18.49
C ALA A 102 0.15 2.22 19.22
N LEU A 103 -0.53 3.19 18.59
CA LEU A 103 -0.95 4.43 19.22
C LEU A 103 -2.35 4.34 19.85
N GLY A 104 -3.03 3.19 19.72
CA GLY A 104 -4.43 3.00 20.13
C GLY A 104 -5.46 3.22 19.02
N ASP A 105 -5.04 3.53 17.79
CA ASP A 105 -5.98 3.68 16.65
C ASP A 105 -6.63 2.34 16.26
N PRO A 106 -7.83 2.35 15.66
CA PRO A 106 -8.53 1.11 15.28
C PRO A 106 -7.82 0.33 14.15
N ALA A 107 -7.01 1.01 13.34
CA ALA A 107 -6.28 0.44 12.20
C ALA A 107 -4.98 1.20 11.95
N CYS A 108 -4.03 0.55 11.26
CA CYS A 108 -2.90 1.27 10.67
C CYS A 108 -3.35 1.85 9.34
N VAL A 109 -3.19 3.16 9.14
CA VAL A 109 -3.64 3.85 7.93
C VAL A 109 -2.46 4.57 7.29
N PHE A 110 -2.28 4.33 6.00
CA PHE A 110 -1.23 4.95 5.19
C PHE A 110 -1.86 5.89 4.18
N TRP A 111 -1.47 7.15 4.23
CA TRP A 111 -1.83 8.17 3.25
C TRP A 111 -0.81 8.15 2.12
N ILE A 112 -1.27 8.10 0.87
CA ILE A 112 -0.43 8.10 -0.33
C ILE A 112 -0.89 9.21 -1.26
N SER A 113 0.01 10.15 -1.59
CA SER A 113 -0.27 11.21 -2.56
C SER A 113 -0.58 10.63 -3.94
N LYS A 114 -1.51 11.23 -4.68
CA LYS A 114 -1.69 10.96 -6.12
C LYS A 114 -0.72 11.75 -6.99
N THR A 115 -0.15 12.82 -6.47
CA THR A 115 0.83 13.62 -7.19
C THR A 115 2.23 13.09 -6.89
N PRO A 116 3.01 12.67 -7.90
CA PRO A 116 4.39 12.29 -7.69
C PRO A 116 5.20 13.44 -7.11
N VAL A 117 6.17 13.15 -6.24
CA VAL A 117 7.16 14.15 -5.85
C VAL A 117 8.01 14.45 -7.09
N SER A 118 8.18 15.74 -7.40
CA SER A 118 9.11 16.15 -8.46
C SER A 118 10.53 15.81 -8.01
N GLY A 119 11.17 14.87 -8.72
CA GLY A 119 12.61 14.69 -8.68
C GLY A 119 13.34 15.80 -9.41
#